data_AF-A0A1W6V948-F1
#
_entry.id   AF-A0A1W6V948-F1
#
_cell.length_a   1.000
_cell.length_b   1.000
_cell.length_c   1.000
_cell.angle_alpha   90.00
_cell.angle_beta   90.00
_cell.angle_gamma   90.00
#
_symmetry.space_group_name_H-M   'P 1'
#
loop_
_entity.id
_entity.type
_entity.pdbx_description
1 polymer ?
#
loop_
_entity_poly.entity_id
_entity_poly.type
_entity_poly.pdbx_seq_one_letter_code
_entity_poly.pdbx_strand_id
1 'polypeptide(L)'
;MDLLNVVLNGAVEATYETLVESHDCGFFDGGCYTLAYAVNAVFPTTSKVMHISRTERNRDHAIVYFPVRDEYFDADGFQTKEQLFQKMRELEATPVEVLLPFDDIDTKTIFPDINEKLQQAIKAGFGDGN
;
A
#
# COMPACT_ATOMS: atom_id res chain seq x y z
N MET A 1 18.04 7.13 8.02
CA MET A 1 16.87 6.51 7.39
C MET A 1 15.75 6.55 8.41
N ASP A 2 14.57 7.05 8.05
CA ASP A 2 13.42 7.11 8.96
C ASP A 2 12.95 5.70 9.33
N LEU A 3 12.65 5.45 10.63
CA LEU A 3 12.20 4.16 11.15
C LEU A 3 10.95 3.68 10.40
N LEU A 4 10.01 4.59 10.11
CA LEU A 4 8.81 4.27 9.35
C LEU A 4 9.14 3.67 7.98
N ASN A 5 10.09 4.27 7.27
CA ASN A 5 10.51 3.79 5.95
C ASN A 5 11.19 2.42 6.03
N VAL A 6 12.03 2.19 7.06
CA VAL A 6 12.71 0.90 7.25
C VAL A 6 11.69 -0.22 7.50
N VAL A 7 10.76 0.00 8.42
CA VAL A 7 9.76 -1.01 8.78
C VAL A 7 8.82 -1.30 7.60
N LEU A 8 8.35 -0.28 6.91
CA LEU A 8 7.43 -0.47 5.79
C LEU A 8 8.10 -1.14 4.58
N ASN A 9 9.37 -0.83 4.28
CA ASN A 9 10.08 -1.54 3.20
C ASN A 9 10.30 -3.03 3.53
N GLY A 10 10.59 -3.36 4.79
CA GLY A 10 10.64 -4.77 5.22
C GLY A 10 9.27 -5.47 5.07
N ALA A 11 8.16 -4.75 5.28
CA ALA A 11 6.83 -5.28 5.04
C ALA A 11 6.54 -5.51 3.55
N VAL A 12 7.05 -4.68 2.64
CA VAL A 12 6.93 -4.89 1.18
C VAL A 12 7.59 -6.20 0.77
N GLU A 13 8.83 -6.43 1.20
CA GLU A 13 9.58 -7.66 0.89
C GLU A 13 8.83 -8.90 1.38
N ALA A 14 8.40 -8.90 2.65
CA ALA A 14 7.60 -9.99 3.22
C ALA A 14 6.25 -10.20 2.49
N THR A 15 5.64 -9.11 2.00
CA THR A 15 4.39 -9.18 1.21
C THR A 15 4.65 -9.93 -0.10
N TYR A 16 5.69 -9.50 -0.81
CA TYR A 16 6.03 -10.07 -2.12
C TYR A 16 6.39 -11.54 -2.02
N GLU A 17 7.24 -11.92 -1.06
CA GLU A 17 7.58 -13.32 -0.79
C GLU A 17 6.32 -14.16 -0.55
N THR A 18 5.41 -13.70 0.32
CA THR A 18 4.20 -14.46 0.64
C THR A 18 3.24 -14.57 -0.55
N LEU A 19 3.07 -13.51 -1.33
CA LEU A 19 2.24 -13.52 -2.55
C LEU A 19 2.74 -14.58 -3.55
N VAL A 20 4.05 -14.60 -3.79
CA VAL A 20 4.67 -15.53 -4.74
C VAL A 20 4.63 -16.96 -4.21
N GLU A 21 5.06 -17.19 -2.98
CA GLU A 21 5.24 -18.55 -2.45
C GLU A 21 3.93 -19.25 -2.08
N SER A 22 2.93 -18.49 -1.61
CA SER A 22 1.70 -19.07 -1.06
C SER A 22 0.48 -18.94 -1.99
N HIS A 23 0.48 -17.96 -2.90
CA HIS A 23 -0.70 -17.63 -3.70
C HIS A 23 -0.43 -17.56 -5.21
N ASP A 24 0.82 -17.77 -5.66
CA ASP A 24 1.24 -17.74 -7.07
C ASP A 24 0.80 -16.45 -7.80
N CYS A 25 0.93 -15.31 -7.12
CA CYS A 25 0.48 -14.01 -7.61
C CYS A 25 1.44 -12.86 -7.23
N GLY A 26 1.23 -11.67 -7.80
CA GLY A 26 2.07 -10.49 -7.54
C GLY A 26 1.29 -9.24 -7.14
N PHE A 27 1.98 -8.10 -7.08
CA PHE A 27 1.35 -6.80 -6.75
C PHE A 27 0.24 -6.41 -7.74
N PHE A 28 0.38 -6.77 -9.02
CA PHE A 28 -0.62 -6.54 -10.07
C PHE A 28 -1.89 -7.38 -9.90
N ASP A 29 -1.85 -8.47 -9.15
CA ASP A 29 -2.99 -9.38 -8.93
C ASP A 29 -3.78 -9.05 -7.65
N GLY A 30 -3.65 -7.81 -7.15
CA GLY A 30 -4.27 -7.36 -5.90
C GLY A 30 -3.33 -7.36 -4.69
N GLY A 31 -2.04 -7.66 -4.88
CA GLY A 31 -1.04 -7.52 -3.82
C GLY A 31 -0.90 -6.08 -3.31
N CYS A 32 -1.07 -5.06 -4.17
CA CYS A 32 -1.01 -3.65 -3.75
C CYS A 32 -2.13 -3.29 -2.76
N TYR A 33 -3.31 -3.87 -2.95
CA TYR A 33 -4.43 -3.74 -2.01
C TYR A 33 -4.11 -4.36 -0.66
N THR A 34 -3.58 -5.58 -0.67
CA THR A 34 -3.24 -6.31 0.56
C THR A 34 -2.21 -5.53 1.38
N LEU A 35 -1.16 -5.03 0.73
CA LEU A 35 -0.17 -4.16 1.38
C LEU A 35 -0.82 -2.89 1.94
N ALA A 36 -1.58 -2.15 1.13
CA ALA A 36 -2.15 -0.87 1.54
C ALA A 36 -3.09 -1.00 2.74
N TYR A 37 -3.94 -2.03 2.76
CA TYR A 37 -4.83 -2.29 3.89
C TYR A 37 -4.11 -2.80 5.13
N ALA A 38 -3.06 -3.62 4.98
CA ALA A 38 -2.26 -4.07 6.11
C ALA A 38 -1.56 -2.89 6.81
N VAL A 39 -0.96 -1.99 6.04
CA VAL A 39 -0.34 -0.77 6.56
C VAL A 39 -1.38 0.11 7.25
N ASN A 40 -2.52 0.37 6.59
CA ASN A 40 -3.57 1.22 7.16
C ASN A 40 -4.20 0.61 8.43
N ALA A 41 -4.24 -0.71 8.57
CA ALA A 41 -4.71 -1.38 9.78
C ALA A 41 -3.79 -1.17 10.99
N VAL A 42 -2.49 -0.96 10.76
CA VAL A 42 -1.52 -0.61 11.82
C VAL A 42 -1.56 0.89 12.14
N PHE A 43 -1.84 1.73 11.14
CA PHE A 43 -1.89 3.19 11.27
C PHE A 43 -3.29 3.78 11.02
N PRO A 44 -4.37 3.29 11.66
CA PRO A 44 -5.74 3.62 11.26
C PRO A 44 -6.13 5.07 11.48
N THR A 45 -5.41 5.80 12.33
CA THR A 45 -5.67 7.21 12.66
C THR A 45 -4.76 8.19 11.92
N THR A 46 -3.64 7.69 11.37
CA THR A 46 -2.57 8.51 10.77
C THR A 46 -2.31 8.16 9.31
N SER A 47 -3.11 7.28 8.72
CA SER A 47 -3.03 6.92 7.32
C SER A 47 -4.41 6.74 6.69
N LYS A 48 -4.45 6.78 5.35
CA LYS A 48 -5.67 6.54 4.55
C LYS A 48 -5.33 5.68 3.34
N VAL A 49 -6.12 4.65 3.09
CA VAL A 49 -6.04 3.93 1.81
C VAL A 49 -6.63 4.81 0.72
N MET A 50 -5.86 5.01 -0.35
CA MET A 50 -6.25 5.76 -1.53
C MET A 50 -6.09 4.86 -2.75
N HIS A 51 -6.65 5.28 -3.87
CA HIS A 51 -6.30 4.72 -5.17
C HIS A 51 -5.89 5.82 -6.15
N ILE A 52 -4.90 5.50 -6.97
CA ILE A 52 -4.54 6.30 -8.15
C ILE A 52 -5.01 5.56 -9.39
N SER A 53 -5.75 6.22 -10.29
CA SER A 53 -6.47 5.53 -11.37
C SER A 53 -6.73 6.41 -12.58
N ARG A 54 -7.04 5.77 -13.70
CA ARG A 54 -7.45 6.39 -14.98
C ARG A 54 -8.78 7.11 -14.88
N THR A 55 -9.70 6.60 -14.06
CA THR A 55 -11.03 7.17 -13.88
C THR A 55 -11.49 7.00 -12.44
N GLU A 56 -12.51 7.75 -12.03
CA GLU A 56 -13.14 7.63 -10.70
C GLU A 56 -13.80 6.26 -10.46
N ARG A 57 -14.05 5.47 -11.52
CA ARG A 57 -14.70 4.16 -11.44
C ARG A 57 -13.72 2.99 -11.51
N ASN A 58 -12.52 3.25 -12.00
CA ASN A 58 -11.45 2.26 -12.03
C ASN A 58 -10.63 2.35 -10.74
N ARG A 59 -9.92 1.26 -10.44
CA ARG A 59 -8.99 1.15 -9.32
C ARG A 59 -7.73 0.47 -9.84
N ASP A 60 -6.85 1.26 -10.43
CA ASP A 60 -5.65 0.73 -11.07
C ASP A 60 -4.57 0.37 -10.05
N HIS A 61 -4.39 1.20 -9.01
CA HIS A 61 -3.38 0.96 -8.00
C HIS A 61 -3.81 1.48 -6.62
N ALA A 62 -3.58 0.67 -5.58
CA ALA A 62 -3.89 1.00 -4.19
C ALA A 62 -2.61 1.44 -3.46
N ILE A 63 -2.74 2.53 -2.70
CA ILE A 63 -1.64 3.19 -2.01
C ILE A 63 -2.09 3.65 -0.62
N VAL A 64 -1.13 4.06 0.22
CA VAL A 64 -1.42 4.62 1.55
C VAL A 64 -0.95 6.06 1.63
N TYR A 65 -1.86 6.99 1.92
CA TYR A 65 -1.52 8.37 2.20
C TYR A 65 -1.21 8.56 3.70
N PHE A 66 -0.11 9.22 4.01
CA PHE A 66 0.29 9.61 5.37
C PHE A 66 0.24 11.14 5.52
N PRO A 67 -0.84 11.71 6.09
CA PRO A 67 -1.01 13.17 6.20
C PRO A 67 0.09 13.90 6.95
N VAL A 68 0.74 13.23 7.91
CA VAL A 68 1.85 13.80 8.70
C VAL A 68 3.09 14.10 7.87
N ARG A 69 3.23 13.46 6.70
CA ARG A 69 4.35 13.63 5.76
C ARG A 69 3.92 14.27 4.44
N ASP A 70 2.62 14.32 4.17
CA ASP A 70 2.04 14.64 2.87
C ASP A 70 2.60 13.78 1.72
N GLU A 71 2.82 12.49 2.02
CA GLU A 71 3.40 11.51 1.09
C GLU A 71 2.51 10.27 0.97
N TYR A 72 2.73 9.54 -0.12
CA TYR A 72 2.06 8.30 -0.47
C TYR A 72 3.06 7.16 -0.42
N PHE A 73 2.63 6.02 0.09
CA PHE A 73 3.43 4.81 0.22
C PHE A 73 2.83 3.68 -0.62
N ASP A 74 3.69 3.00 -1.36
CA ASP A 74 3.40 1.72 -2.02
C ASP A 74 4.65 0.82 -2.02
N ALA A 75 4.66 -0.23 -2.86
CA ALA A 75 5.77 -1.18 -2.94
C ALA A 75 7.13 -0.55 -3.34
N ASP A 76 7.14 0.65 -3.90
CA ASP A 76 8.38 1.37 -4.25
C ASP A 76 8.80 2.39 -3.17
N GLY A 77 8.05 2.46 -2.07
CA GLY A 77 8.33 3.34 -0.94
C GLY A 77 7.54 4.65 -0.96
N PHE A 78 8.03 5.63 -0.20
CA PHE A 78 7.39 6.95 -0.06
C PHE A 78 7.64 7.87 -1.25
N GLN A 79 6.59 8.57 -1.68
CA GLN A 79 6.56 9.43 -2.85
C GLN A 79 5.66 10.64 -2.61
N THR A 80 6.00 11.79 -3.19
CA THR A 80 5.05 12.91 -3.30
C THR A 80 3.94 12.59 -4.30
N LYS A 81 2.88 13.40 -4.32
CA LYS A 81 1.81 13.27 -5.31
C LYS A 81 2.36 13.33 -6.74
N GLU A 82 3.25 14.28 -7.03
CA GLU A 82 3.84 14.46 -8.36
C GLU A 82 4.66 13.25 -8.78
N GLN A 83 5.48 12.73 -7.86
CA GLN A 83 6.29 11.53 -8.09
C GLN A 83 5.42 10.32 -8.38
N LEU A 84 4.32 10.16 -7.64
CA LEU A 84 3.38 9.07 -7.86
C LEU A 84 2.72 9.14 -9.24
N PHE A 85 2.21 10.31 -9.64
CA PHE A 85 1.63 10.49 -10.99
C PHE A 85 2.68 10.27 -12.09
N GLN A 86 3.91 10.72 -11.88
CA GLN A 86 5.01 10.50 -12.80
C GLN A 86 5.35 9.00 -12.91
N LYS A 87 5.49 8.30 -11.79
CA LYS A 87 5.71 6.86 -11.72
C LYS A 87 4.65 6.10 -12.52
N MET A 88 3.36 6.35 -12.25
CA MET A 88 2.27 5.65 -12.93
C MET A 88 2.35 5.82 -14.45
N ARG A 89 2.71 7.02 -14.92
CA ARG A 89 2.84 7.33 -16.34
C ARG A 89 4.07 6.71 -16.98
N GLU A 90 5.23 6.83 -16.33
CA GLU A 90 6.53 6.53 -16.95
C GLU A 90 6.99 5.08 -16.71
N LEU A 91 6.72 4.53 -15.53
CA LEU A 91 7.15 3.18 -15.15
C LEU A 91 6.04 2.15 -15.35
N GLU A 92 4.82 2.47 -14.90
CA GLU A 92 3.69 1.55 -15.01
C GLU A 92 2.89 1.71 -16.31
N ALA A 93 3.29 2.64 -17.19
CA ALA A 93 2.65 2.93 -18.47
C ALA A 93 1.11 3.12 -18.38
N THR A 94 0.63 3.59 -17.24
CA THR A 94 -0.79 3.73 -16.91
C THR A 94 -1.15 5.21 -16.84
N PRO A 95 -1.98 5.73 -17.77
CA PRO A 95 -2.33 7.15 -17.82
C PRO A 95 -3.39 7.51 -16.76
N VAL A 96 -2.95 7.61 -15.51
CA VAL A 96 -3.81 7.95 -14.37
C VAL A 96 -4.16 9.43 -14.34
N GLU A 97 -5.38 9.74 -13.89
CA GLU A 97 -5.92 11.11 -13.81
C GLU A 97 -6.49 11.45 -12.43
N VAL A 98 -6.88 10.44 -11.66
CA VAL A 98 -7.55 10.64 -10.36
C VAL A 98 -6.76 10.03 -9.23
N LEU A 99 -6.90 10.64 -8.06
CA LEU A 99 -6.35 10.20 -6.80
C LEU A 99 -7.41 10.40 -5.73
N LEU A 100 -8.06 9.32 -5.31
CA LEU A 100 -9.27 9.39 -4.49
C LEU A 100 -9.22 8.37 -3.33
N PRO A 101 -9.96 8.61 -2.24
CA PRO A 101 -10.06 7.68 -1.12
C PRO A 101 -10.65 6.32 -1.52
N PHE A 102 -10.23 5.28 -0.82
CA PHE A 102 -10.74 3.92 -0.97
C PHE A 102 -11.96 3.66 -0.06
N ASP A 103 -13.00 4.47 -0.21
CA ASP A 103 -14.11 4.54 0.78
C ASP A 103 -15.35 3.71 0.39
N ASP A 104 -15.41 3.16 -0.82
CA ASP A 104 -16.64 2.69 -1.47
C ASP A 104 -16.75 1.16 -1.67
N ILE A 105 -15.87 0.38 -1.04
CA ILE A 105 -15.95 -1.10 -1.10
C ILE A 105 -16.33 -1.68 0.28
N ASP A 106 -17.54 -2.27 0.33
CA ASP A 106 -18.04 -3.04 1.46
C ASP A 106 -17.29 -4.37 1.67
N THR A 107 -16.68 -4.92 0.60
CA THR A 107 -15.97 -6.20 0.63
C THR A 107 -14.48 -6.02 0.35
N LYS A 108 -13.70 -5.91 1.43
CA LYS A 108 -12.24 -5.97 1.39
C LYS A 108 -11.82 -7.43 1.22
N THR A 109 -11.86 -7.95 0.00
CA THR A 109 -11.29 -9.28 -0.29
C THR A 109 -9.77 -9.13 -0.30
N ILE A 110 -9.19 -9.15 0.89
CA ILE A 110 -7.75 -9.21 1.14
C ILE A 110 -7.37 -10.67 1.40
N PHE A 111 -6.15 -11.07 1.06
CA PHE A 111 -5.60 -12.36 1.49
C PHE A 111 -5.38 -12.32 3.00
N PRO A 112 -6.23 -12.99 3.82
CA PRO A 112 -6.27 -12.72 5.26
C PRO A 112 -4.97 -13.13 5.96
N ASP A 113 -4.36 -14.21 5.51
CA ASP A 113 -3.09 -14.76 5.99
C ASP A 113 -1.91 -13.81 5.70
N ILE A 114 -1.88 -13.21 4.50
CA ILE A 114 -0.87 -12.21 4.14
C ILE A 114 -1.05 -10.98 5.04
N ASN A 115 -2.28 -10.46 5.12
CA ASN A 115 -2.56 -9.27 5.92
C ASN A 115 -2.19 -9.48 7.41
N GLU A 116 -2.51 -10.64 8.00
CA GLU A 116 -2.14 -10.93 9.39
C GLU A 116 -0.61 -10.94 9.59
N LYS A 117 0.13 -11.66 8.73
CA LYS A 117 1.60 -11.72 8.78
C LYS A 117 2.23 -10.32 8.67
N LEU A 118 1.73 -9.50 7.75
CA LEU A 118 2.23 -8.14 7.56
C LEU A 118 1.98 -7.26 8.76
N GLN A 119 0.77 -7.32 9.33
CA GLN A 119 0.47 -6.56 10.54
C GLN A 119 1.40 -6.96 11.70
N GLN A 120 1.72 -8.25 11.84
CA GLN A 120 2.66 -8.73 12.85
C GLN A 120 4.08 -8.21 12.59
N ALA A 121 4.57 -8.30 11.35
CA ALA A 121 5.90 -7.82 10.96
C ALA A 121 6.06 -6.31 11.18
N ILE A 122 5.06 -5.52 10.76
CA ILE A 122 5.04 -4.07 10.94
C ILE A 122 5.05 -3.73 12.43
N LYS A 123 4.17 -4.35 13.24
CA LYS A 123 4.13 -4.12 14.69
C LYS A 123 5.45 -4.48 15.37
N ALA A 124 6.05 -5.61 15.02
CA ALA A 124 7.36 -6.00 15.54
C ALA A 124 8.44 -4.95 15.23
N GLY A 125 8.37 -4.32 14.05
CA GLY A 125 9.29 -3.25 13.65
C GLY A 125 9.14 -1.94 14.44
N PHE A 126 7.92 -1.59 14.89
CA PHE A 126 7.67 -0.42 15.74
C PHE A 126 7.77 -0.72 17.24
N GLY A 127 7.81 -2.00 17.62
CA GLY A 127 7.70 -2.45 19.00
C GLY A 127 6.25 -2.50 19.50
N ASP A 128 6.01 -3.25 20.56
CA ASP A 128 4.72 -3.33 21.25
C ASP A 128 4.45 -2.03 22.04
N GLY A 129 4.19 -0.93 21.33
CA GLY A 129 3.65 0.31 21.89
C GLY A 129 4.68 1.36 22.31
N ASN A 130 4.49 2.55 21.73
CA ASN A 130 4.58 3.84 22.45
C ASN A 130 3.39 4.70 22.02
#